data_AF-A0A9E1X4U4-F1
#
_entry.id   AF-A0A9E1X4U4-F1
#
_cell.length_a   1.000
_cell.length_b   1.000
_cell.length_c   1.000
_cell.angle_alpha   90.00
_cell.angle_beta   90.00
_cell.angle_gamma   90.00
#
_symmetry.space_group_name_H-M   'P 1'
#
loop_
_entity.id
_entity.type
_entity.pdbx_description
1 polymer ?
#
loop_
_entity_poly.entity_id
_entity_poly.type
_entity_poly.pdbx_seq_one_letter_code
_entity_poly.pdbx_strand_id
1 'polypeptide(L)'
;MTDITHLETSDRLYFRQLLSGRDFATEDPMARQMVNFVYLIGDLETGEAVVVDPAYDVDGILDVLAGDDMRCTGALATHYHPDHVG
;
A
#
# COMPACT_ATOMS: atom_id res chain seq x y z
N MET A 1 15.28 -15.90 38.43
CA MET A 1 14.59 -14.64 38.08
C MET A 1 15.19 -14.23 36.76
N THR A 2 14.64 -14.75 35.67
CA THR A 2 15.10 -14.44 34.32
C THR A 2 14.34 -13.20 33.89
N ASP A 3 15.07 -12.12 33.67
CA ASP A 3 14.55 -10.87 33.13
C ASP A 3 13.84 -11.15 31.79
N ILE A 4 12.51 -11.01 31.80
CA ILE A 4 11.69 -10.95 30.59
C ILE A 4 11.63 -9.48 30.18
N THR A 5 12.72 -8.98 29.64
CA THR A 5 12.80 -7.63 29.06
C THR A 5 13.30 -7.77 27.63
N HIS A 6 12.42 -8.22 26.74
CA HIS A 6 12.31 -7.79 25.33
C HIS A 6 11.31 -8.69 24.60
N LEU A 7 10.03 -8.35 24.73
CA LEU A 7 9.12 -8.42 23.60
C LEU A 7 8.52 -7.02 23.47
N GLU A 8 9.39 -6.06 23.18
CA GLU A 8 8.92 -4.87 22.48
C GLU A 8 8.38 -5.41 21.16
N THR A 9 7.06 -5.57 21.05
CA THR A 9 6.41 -5.56 19.74
C THR A 9 6.72 -4.19 19.18
N SER A 10 7.91 -4.05 18.58
CA SER A 10 8.23 -2.95 17.70
C SER A 10 7.03 -2.80 16.78
N ASP A 11 6.53 -1.58 16.63
CA ASP A 11 5.40 -1.28 15.75
C ASP A 11 5.85 -1.54 14.31
N ARG A 12 5.82 -2.82 13.92
CA ARG A 12 6.37 -3.37 12.68
C ARG A 12 5.42 -3.14 11.50
N LEU A 13 4.17 -2.79 11.78
CA LEU A 13 3.17 -2.61 10.76
C LEU A 13 3.45 -1.33 9.98
N TYR A 14 3.79 -1.49 8.72
CA TYR A 14 3.69 -0.41 7.75
C TYR A 14 2.25 -0.38 7.20
N PHE A 15 1.60 0.78 7.29
CA PHE A 15 0.26 0.99 6.76
C PHE A 15 0.13 2.36 6.10
N ARG A 16 -0.31 2.38 4.85
CA ARG A 16 -0.74 3.58 4.14
C ARG A 16 -2.10 3.34 3.49
N GLN A 17 -2.94 4.36 3.53
CA GLN A 17 -4.17 4.44 2.75
C GLN A 17 -4.01 5.57 1.74
N LEU A 18 -4.23 5.27 0.47
CA LEU A 18 -4.11 6.21 -0.64
C LEU A 18 -5.45 6.33 -1.36
N LEU A 19 -5.80 7.53 -1.79
CA LEU A 19 -7.00 7.82 -2.58
C LEU A 19 -6.62 8.17 -4.03
N SER A 20 -7.16 7.43 -4.99
CA SER A 20 -6.92 7.69 -6.41
C SER A 20 -7.43 9.08 -6.83
N GLY A 21 -6.70 9.73 -7.73
CA GLY A 21 -7.00 11.10 -8.17
C GLY A 21 -6.65 12.20 -7.16
N ARG A 22 -6.19 11.84 -5.95
CA ARG A 22 -5.72 12.77 -4.91
C ARG A 22 -4.26 12.50 -4.49
N ASP A 23 -3.96 11.28 -4.09
CA ASP A 23 -2.64 10.91 -3.56
C ASP A 23 -1.73 10.30 -4.63
N PHE A 24 -2.34 9.65 -5.64
CA PHE A 24 -1.69 9.10 -6.84
C PHE A 24 -2.67 9.21 -8.02
N ALA A 25 -2.22 8.96 -9.26
CA ALA A 25 -3.03 9.14 -10.46
C ALA A 25 -3.66 10.55 -10.53
N THR A 26 -2.94 11.57 -10.05
CA THR A 26 -3.55 12.88 -9.77
C THR A 26 -4.06 13.56 -11.01
N GLU A 27 -3.53 13.28 -12.20
CA GLU A 27 -4.00 13.86 -13.47
C GLU A 27 -4.95 12.94 -14.27
N ASP A 28 -5.28 11.75 -13.74
CA ASP A 28 -6.22 10.84 -14.39
C ASP A 28 -7.68 11.26 -14.07
N PRO A 29 -8.50 11.61 -15.10
CA PRO A 29 -9.88 12.03 -14.90
C PRO A 29 -10.79 10.94 -14.32
N MET A 30 -10.53 9.66 -14.65
CA MET A 30 -11.30 8.53 -14.13
C MET A 30 -10.93 8.26 -12.67
N ALA A 31 -9.64 8.29 -12.32
CA ALA A 31 -9.21 8.16 -10.93
C ALA A 31 -9.83 9.25 -10.03
N ARG A 32 -9.82 10.51 -10.50
CA ARG A 32 -10.47 11.64 -9.80
C ARG A 32 -11.98 11.47 -9.61
N GLN A 33 -12.64 10.70 -10.47
CA GLN A 33 -14.09 10.46 -10.41
C GLN A 33 -14.45 9.21 -9.60
N MET A 34 -13.71 8.12 -9.79
CA MET A 34 -13.98 6.80 -9.18
C MET A 34 -13.48 6.70 -7.74
N VAL A 35 -12.43 7.46 -7.38
CA VAL A 35 -11.96 7.68 -6.00
C VAL A 35 -11.76 6.39 -5.20
N ASN A 36 -11.01 5.46 -5.79
CA ASN A 36 -10.70 4.15 -5.22
C ASN A 36 -9.66 4.29 -4.10
N PHE A 37 -9.84 3.49 -3.04
CA PHE A 37 -8.83 3.33 -2.00
C PHE A 37 -7.87 2.21 -2.36
N VAL A 38 -6.57 2.53 -2.31
CA VAL A 38 -5.47 1.57 -2.36
C VAL A 38 -4.81 1.52 -1.00
N TYR A 39 -4.50 0.33 -0.52
CA TYR A 39 -3.78 0.14 0.75
C TYR A 39 -2.41 -0.44 0.52
N LEU A 40 -1.42 0.12 1.21
CA LEU A 40 -0.07 -0.45 1.29
C LEU A 40 0.08 -1.03 2.68
N ILE A 41 0.34 -2.33 2.76
CA ILE A 41 0.44 -3.06 4.02
C ILE A 41 1.74 -3.84 4.01
N GLY A 42 2.59 -3.64 5.02
CA GLY A 42 3.91 -4.25 5.03
C GLY A 42 4.52 -4.42 6.41
N ASP A 43 5.75 -4.91 6.41
CA ASP A 43 6.57 -5.13 7.59
C ASP A 43 7.83 -4.24 7.54
N LEU A 44 7.91 -3.28 8.46
CA LEU A 44 9.00 -2.30 8.54
C LEU A 44 10.36 -2.94 8.83
N GLU A 45 10.40 -4.13 9.43
CA GLU A 45 11.68 -4.82 9.70
C GLU A 45 12.28 -5.40 8.41
N THR A 46 11.45 -5.99 7.55
CA THR A 46 11.90 -6.58 6.28
C THR A 46 11.91 -5.59 5.12
N GLY A 47 11.18 -4.47 5.23
CA GLY A 47 10.98 -3.52 4.14
C GLY A 47 10.10 -4.09 3.02
N GLU A 48 9.29 -5.11 3.30
CA GLU A 48 8.42 -5.75 2.31
C GLU A 48 6.96 -5.30 2.51
N ALA A 49 6.26 -5.05 1.40
CA ALA A 49 4.85 -4.66 1.43
C ALA A 49 4.06 -5.29 0.29
N VAL A 50 2.77 -5.47 0.52
CA VAL A 50 1.78 -5.81 -0.51
C VAL A 50 0.90 -4.59 -0.82
N VAL A 51 0.44 -4.52 -2.06
CA VAL A 51 -0.54 -3.52 -2.50
C VAL A 51 -1.92 -4.17 -2.58
N VAL A 52 -2.91 -3.59 -1.92
CA VAL A 52 -4.30 -4.05 -1.99
C VAL A 52 -5.07 -3.21 -3.01
N ASP A 53 -5.73 -3.89 -3.96
CA ASP A 53 -6.56 -3.32 -5.01
C ASP A 53 -5.88 -2.18 -5.83
N PRO A 54 -4.68 -2.38 -6.41
CA PRO A 54 -4.00 -1.33 -7.18
C PRO A 54 -4.84 -0.82 -8.37
N ALA A 55 -4.90 0.50 -8.55
CA ALA A 55 -5.74 1.13 -9.58
C ALA A 55 -4.99 2.22 -10.36
N TYR A 56 -5.35 2.43 -11.63
CA TYR A 56 -4.95 3.54 -12.53
C TYR A 56 -3.44 3.81 -12.77
N ASP A 57 -2.66 4.09 -11.73
CA ASP A 57 -1.27 4.57 -11.79
C ASP A 57 -0.38 3.70 -10.90
N VAL A 58 -0.05 2.51 -11.41
CA VAL A 58 0.75 1.50 -10.69
C VAL A 58 2.14 2.04 -10.37
N ASP A 59 2.76 2.77 -11.30
CA ASP A 59 4.09 3.34 -11.08
C ASP A 59 4.06 4.37 -9.95
N GLY A 60 3.06 5.27 -9.93
CA GLY A 60 2.88 6.21 -8.82
C GLY A 60 2.66 5.51 -7.47
N ILE A 61 1.92 4.40 -7.44
CA ILE A 61 1.76 3.59 -6.22
C ILE A 61 3.09 2.97 -5.76
N LEU A 62 3.88 2.44 -6.70
CA LEU A 62 5.21 1.88 -6.41
C LEU A 62 6.20 2.96 -5.95
N ASP A 63 6.10 4.18 -6.49
CA ASP A 63 6.90 5.32 -6.05
C ASP A 63 6.58 5.71 -4.59
N VAL A 64 5.32 5.60 -4.15
CA VAL A 64 4.98 5.80 -2.72
C VAL A 64 5.68 4.75 -1.84
N LEU A 65 5.66 3.47 -2.24
CA LEU A 65 6.38 2.43 -1.52
C LEU A 65 7.89 2.70 -1.47
N ALA A 66 8.50 3.03 -2.61
CA ALA A 66 9.91 3.32 -2.70
C ALA A 66 10.32 4.54 -1.86
N GLY A 67 9.48 5.58 -1.82
CA GLY A 67 9.69 6.77 -1.00
C GLY A 67 9.60 6.51 0.51
N ASP A 68 8.93 5.43 0.91
CA ASP A 68 8.80 4.97 2.29
C ASP A 68 9.82 3.85 2.63
N ASP A 69 10.84 3.62 1.79
CA ASP A 69 11.83 2.54 1.92
C ASP A 69 11.23 1.11 1.91
N MET A 70 10.06 0.95 1.30
CA MET A 70 9.34 -0.32 1.16
C MET A 70 9.45 -0.89 -0.26
N ARG A 71 9.50 -2.21 -0.38
CA ARG A 71 9.51 -2.94 -1.64
C ARG A 71 8.22 -3.75 -1.82
N CYS A 72 7.57 -3.57 -2.95
CA CYS A 72 6.42 -4.39 -3.33
C CYS A 72 6.83 -5.86 -3.54
N THR A 73 6.19 -6.78 -2.83
CA THR A 73 6.37 -8.24 -2.96
C THR A 73 5.16 -8.95 -3.52
N GLY A 74 4.01 -8.28 -3.60
CA GLY A 74 2.80 -8.86 -4.14
C GLY A 74 1.65 -7.87 -4.18
N ALA A 75 0.55 -8.33 -4.80
CA ALA A 75 -0.71 -7.60 -4.83
C ALA A 75 -1.85 -8.51 -4.37
N LEU A 76 -2.82 -7.95 -3.66
CA LEU A 76 -4.03 -8.63 -3.23
C LEU A 76 -5.23 -7.97 -3.92
N ALA A 77 -5.96 -8.75 -4.70
CA ALA A 77 -7.26 -8.38 -5.23
C ALA A 77 -8.34 -8.84 -4.24
N THR A 78 -9.14 -7.92 -3.71
CA THR A 78 -10.22 -8.27 -2.79
C THR A 78 -11.36 -8.99 -3.52
N HIS A 79 -11.67 -8.55 -4.74
CA HIS A 79 -12.67 -9.12 -5.64
C HIS A 79 -12.43 -8.65 -7.08
N TYR A 80 -13.32 -9.05 -8.00
CA TYR A 80 -13.38 -8.54 -9.37
C TYR A 80 -13.93 -7.12 -9.39
N HIS A 81 -13.18 -6.19 -9.96
CA HIS A 81 -13.48 -4.77 -10.04
C HIS A 81 -13.44 -4.36 -11.52
N PRO A 82 -14.59 -4.03 -12.13
CA PRO A 82 -14.64 -3.77 -13.58
C PRO A 82 -13.81 -2.56 -14.03
N ASP A 83 -13.38 -1.71 -13.09
CA ASP A 83 -12.64 -0.47 -13.31
C ASP A 83 -11.14 -0.58 -13.01
N HIS A 84 -10.67 -1.58 -12.26
CA HIS A 84 -9.25 -1.80 -11.93
C HIS A 84 -9.03 -3.23 -11.43
N VAL A 85 -7.87 -3.87 -11.61
CA VAL A 85 -7.58 -5.25 -11.08
C VAL A 85 -8.37 -6.39 -11.75
N GLY A 86 -9.30 -6.09 -12.66
CA GLY A 86 -9.98 -7.07 -13.51
C GLY A 86 -11.47 -6.95 -13.33
#